data_AF-A0A395YK89-F1
#
_entry.id   AF-A0A395YK89-F1
#
_cell.length_a   1.000
_cell.length_b   1.000
_cell.length_c   1.000
_cell.angle_alpha   90.00
_cell.angle_beta   90.00
_cell.angle_gamma   90.00
#
_symmetry.space_group_name_H-M   'P 1'
#
loop_
_entity.id
_entity.type
_entity.pdbx_description
1 polymer ?
#
loop_
_entity_poly.entity_id
_entity_poly.type
_entity_poly.pdbx_seq_one_letter_code
_entity_poly.pdbx_strand_id
1 'polypeptide(L)'
;MVGVTYTRSTSIKNWYKSKILPIIRAHADDLKKSLPPSPTLSGTLSGASLPPSPAVYTASFPPTVPVSSTPPAIEERLSYLKDDEICDILFLERGGLEKKYDWIKEYGKLCDFTAFYSLFVKELKSGGGLSGGKIGGIIGSKSSGKSGIKSWYKMERKAFIIKFSGEELDRLMAVEGKKADDYAKNFSEFGRLYKAACRRLEELNEKIKKVFAYDYIPGDIRGGLVRKMDVSVCPYCNRQYIQPFDDGRSRYLGDLDHLYLKDIYQLFSMSLWNLMPCCKPCNQIFKWTSTKKILFPTIRGFNDSCILTLDYENTEASAGRNMKFNLEWKIQPGQPRDIEERIRNNIEMFRLNEIYQYHKEDIKEILWKRFNISGAYGRYLSRLLTKGLVMSEEEQNRILYGTSLSEENFGKELLAKMTYDVVKHN
;
A
#
# COMPACT_ATOMS: atom_id res chain seq x y z
N MET A 1 -10.31 4.58 -1.71
CA MET A 1 -10.45 4.51 -3.19
C MET A 1 -11.95 4.46 -3.50
N VAL A 2 -12.39 4.90 -4.69
CA VAL A 2 -13.77 5.29 -5.11
C VAL A 2 -14.85 5.34 -4.00
N GLY A 3 -15.14 4.25 -3.30
CA GLY A 3 -15.88 4.27 -2.03
C GLY A 3 -15.05 4.27 -0.73
N VAL A 4 -14.99 5.45 -0.09
CA VAL A 4 -14.75 5.70 1.36
C VAL A 4 -13.39 5.29 1.98
N THR A 5 -13.10 5.92 3.12
CA THR A 5 -12.01 5.61 4.06
C THR A 5 -12.44 4.50 5.03
N TYR A 6 -11.76 3.36 5.03
CA TYR A 6 -12.08 2.22 5.90
C TYR A 6 -11.42 2.35 7.28
N THR A 7 -12.21 2.23 8.36
CA THR A 7 -11.73 2.28 9.75
C THR A 7 -11.67 0.88 10.39
N ARG A 8 -10.53 0.56 11.02
CA ARG A 8 -10.29 -0.73 11.69
C ARG A 8 -10.65 -0.64 13.17
N SER A 9 -11.88 -0.99 13.54
CA SER A 9 -12.35 -0.91 14.92
C SER A 9 -11.56 -1.81 15.88
N THR A 10 -11.51 -1.44 17.17
CA THR A 10 -10.87 -2.23 18.24
C THR A 10 -11.41 -3.67 18.30
N SER A 11 -12.71 -3.85 18.00
CA SER A 11 -13.36 -5.16 17.96
C SER A 11 -12.73 -6.09 16.90
N ILE A 12 -12.45 -5.57 15.71
CA ILE A 12 -11.82 -6.35 14.62
C ILE A 12 -10.39 -6.74 15.02
N LYS A 13 -9.63 -5.79 15.59
CA LYS A 13 -8.26 -6.05 16.05
C LYS A 13 -8.21 -7.14 17.11
N ASN A 14 -9.07 -7.06 18.13
CA ASN A 14 -9.14 -8.06 19.19
C ASN A 14 -9.54 -9.44 18.67
N TRP A 15 -10.53 -9.50 17.78
CA TRP A 15 -10.93 -10.75 17.16
C TRP A 15 -9.79 -11.36 16.34
N TYR A 16 -9.15 -10.57 15.47
CA TYR A 16 -8.05 -11.05 14.62
C TYR A 16 -6.85 -11.50 15.46
N LYS A 17 -6.52 -10.74 16.52
CA LYS A 17 -5.47 -11.10 17.49
C LYS A 17 -5.76 -12.47 18.12
N SER A 18 -7.00 -12.72 18.56
CA SER A 18 -7.38 -14.00 19.17
C SER A 18 -7.22 -15.21 18.26
N LYS A 19 -7.24 -15.01 16.93
CA LYS A 19 -7.13 -16.07 15.92
C LYS A 19 -5.70 -16.26 15.42
N ILE A 20 -4.99 -15.17 15.18
CA ILE A 20 -3.70 -15.18 14.48
C ILE A 20 -2.50 -15.26 15.43
N LEU A 21 -2.57 -14.62 16.60
CA LEU A 21 -1.44 -14.58 17.52
C LEU A 21 -1.00 -16.00 17.97
N PRO A 22 -1.91 -16.95 18.29
CA PRO A 22 -1.51 -18.32 18.62
C PRO A 22 -0.77 -19.04 17.49
N ILE A 23 -1.18 -18.79 16.23
CA ILE A 23 -0.58 -19.39 15.04
C ILE A 23 0.85 -18.89 14.87
N ILE A 24 1.06 -17.56 14.93
CA ILE A 24 2.39 -16.96 14.78
C ILE A 24 3.32 -17.41 15.92
N ARG A 25 2.82 -17.48 17.16
CA ARG A 25 3.62 -17.97 18.30
C ARG A 25 4.14 -19.38 18.09
N ALA A 26 3.27 -20.30 17.65
CA ALA A 26 3.67 -21.68 17.39
C ALA A 26 4.83 -21.74 16.37
N HIS A 27 4.69 -21.00 15.27
CA HIS A 27 5.72 -20.93 14.23
C HIS A 27 7.02 -20.24 14.68
N ALA A 28 6.92 -19.17 15.48
CA ALA A 28 8.08 -18.50 16.06
C ALA A 28 8.85 -19.39 17.04
N ASP A 29 8.14 -20.18 17.85
CA ASP A 29 8.76 -21.10 18.81
C ASP A 29 9.41 -22.30 18.14
N ASP A 30 8.84 -22.82 17.05
CA ASP A 30 9.47 -23.86 16.26
C ASP A 30 10.74 -23.36 15.54
N LEU A 31 10.74 -22.11 15.08
CA LEU A 31 11.96 -21.48 14.55
C LEU A 31 13.05 -21.37 15.62
N LYS A 32 12.71 -20.97 16.85
CA LYS A 32 13.66 -20.90 17.98
C LYS A 32 14.31 -22.24 18.28
N LYS A 33 13.52 -23.32 18.32
CA LYS A 33 14.03 -24.69 18.57
C LYS A 33 14.99 -25.18 17.49
N SER A 34 14.87 -24.66 16.26
CA SER A 34 15.72 -25.05 15.13
C SER A 34 17.08 -24.37 15.10
N LEU A 35 17.33 -23.38 15.97
CA LEU A 35 18.59 -22.66 16.04
C LEU A 35 19.55 -23.36 17.01
N PRO A 36 20.87 -23.37 16.71
CA PRO A 36 21.85 -23.88 17.67
C PRO A 36 21.77 -23.05 18.96
N PRO A 37 21.93 -23.69 20.14
CA PRO A 37 21.90 -22.98 21.41
C PRO A 37 22.95 -21.87 21.40
N SER A 38 22.54 -20.66 21.79
CA SER A 38 23.47 -19.55 21.96
C SER A 38 24.61 -19.96 22.89
N PRO A 39 25.87 -19.58 22.63
CA PRO A 39 26.96 -19.84 23.55
C PRO A 39 26.66 -19.10 24.86
N THR A 40 26.26 -19.85 25.89
CA THR A 40 26.14 -19.34 27.25
C THR A 40 27.52 -18.90 27.73
N LEU A 41 27.70 -17.59 27.90
CA LEU A 41 28.79 -17.03 28.71
C LEU A 41 28.52 -17.38 30.19
N SER A 42 28.80 -18.62 30.59
CA SER A 42 28.96 -18.99 31.99
C SER A 42 30.45 -19.12 32.28
N GLY A 43 31.08 -17.98 32.59
CA GLY A 43 32.42 -17.96 33.17
C GLY A 43 32.36 -18.34 34.65
N THR A 44 32.78 -19.55 34.98
CA THR A 44 33.25 -19.89 36.33
C THR A 44 34.76 -19.79 36.33
N LEU A 45 35.30 -18.68 36.85
CA LEU A 45 36.70 -18.54 37.23
C LEU A 45 36.84 -19.04 38.67
N SER A 46 37.46 -20.21 38.85
CA SER A 46 37.92 -20.66 40.17
C SER A 46 39.44 -20.55 40.26
N GLY A 47 39.89 -19.63 41.11
CA GLY A 47 41.02 -19.79 42.02
C GLY A 47 42.43 -19.97 41.45
N ALA A 48 43.22 -18.90 41.46
CA ALA A 48 44.65 -19.00 41.73
C ALA A 48 45.12 -17.77 42.54
N SER A 49 45.84 -18.07 43.61
CA SER A 49 46.30 -17.22 44.71
C SER A 49 47.44 -16.25 44.33
N LEU A 50 47.42 -15.07 44.96
CA LEU A 50 48.46 -14.03 44.97
C LEU A 50 49.66 -14.39 45.87
N PRO A 51 50.82 -13.77 45.64
CA PRO A 51 51.64 -13.20 46.73
C PRO A 51 51.92 -11.68 46.52
N PRO A 52 52.44 -10.94 47.52
CA PRO A 52 52.28 -9.48 47.62
C PRO A 52 53.51 -8.60 47.28
N SER A 53 53.20 -7.38 46.78
CA SER A 53 53.87 -6.04 46.88
C SER A 53 55.24 -5.76 46.22
N PRO A 54 55.64 -4.46 45.98
CA PRO A 54 54.90 -3.19 46.14
C PRO A 54 54.98 -2.17 44.95
N ALA A 55 53.97 -1.29 44.93
CA ALA A 55 53.86 0.09 44.42
C ALA A 55 54.81 0.65 43.32
N VAL A 56 54.22 1.02 42.17
CA VAL A 56 54.55 2.24 41.41
C VAL A 56 53.26 2.83 40.80
N TYR A 57 53.05 4.12 41.02
CA TYR A 57 51.99 4.96 40.44
C TYR A 57 52.16 5.13 38.92
N THR A 58 51.15 4.82 38.12
CA THR A 58 50.85 5.53 36.86
C THR A 58 49.34 5.54 36.59
N ALA A 59 48.82 6.72 36.31
CA ALA A 59 47.43 6.94 35.90
C ALA A 59 47.18 6.30 34.53
N SER A 60 46.15 5.46 34.43
CA SER A 60 45.61 4.99 33.16
C SER A 60 44.09 5.00 33.23
N PHE A 61 43.49 5.76 32.33
CA PHE A 61 42.05 5.76 32.08
C PHE A 61 41.56 4.34 31.76
N PRO A 62 40.34 3.95 32.15
CA PRO A 62 39.80 2.66 31.75
C PRO A 62 39.75 2.60 30.22
N PRO A 63 40.14 1.46 29.60
CA PRO A 63 39.95 1.29 28.18
C PRO A 63 38.44 1.38 27.91
N THR A 64 38.05 2.36 27.11
CA THR A 64 36.76 2.39 26.44
C THR A 64 36.65 1.10 25.65
N VAL A 65 35.89 0.14 26.18
CA VAL A 65 35.43 -1.02 25.42
C VAL A 65 34.70 -0.45 24.21
N PRO A 66 35.16 -0.69 22.97
CA PRO A 66 34.38 -0.33 21.82
C PRO A 66 33.19 -1.29 21.80
N VAL A 67 32.05 -0.86 22.34
CA VAL A 67 30.76 -1.50 22.08
C VAL A 67 30.41 -1.17 20.64
N SER A 68 31.05 -1.87 19.72
CA SER A 68 30.60 -2.03 18.34
C SER A 68 29.50 -3.07 18.35
N SER A 69 28.34 -2.74 18.94
CA SER A 69 27.15 -3.55 18.73
C SER A 69 26.53 -3.11 17.42
N THR A 70 27.03 -3.66 16.30
CA THR A 70 26.22 -3.77 15.09
C THR A 70 24.86 -4.34 15.49
N PRO A 71 23.74 -3.71 15.13
CA PRO A 71 22.43 -4.27 15.41
C PRO A 71 22.37 -5.73 14.92
N PRO A 72 21.74 -6.64 15.69
CA PRO A 72 21.48 -8.01 15.25
C PRO A 72 20.94 -7.98 13.82
N ALA A 73 21.52 -8.79 12.93
CA ALA A 73 21.01 -8.94 11.59
C ALA A 73 19.50 -9.26 11.66
N ILE A 74 18.70 -8.83 10.66
CA ILE A 74 17.24 -9.02 10.64
C ILE A 74 16.85 -10.46 11.04
N GLU A 75 17.67 -11.42 10.64
CA GLU A 75 17.49 -12.84 10.92
C GLU A 75 17.60 -13.24 12.40
N GLU A 76 18.51 -12.62 13.14
CA GLU A 76 18.62 -12.82 14.58
C GLU A 76 17.39 -12.25 15.29
N ARG A 77 16.88 -11.10 14.84
CA ARG A 77 15.65 -10.50 15.40
C ARG A 77 14.41 -11.38 15.20
N LEU A 78 14.26 -12.00 14.03
CA LEU A 78 13.14 -12.92 13.75
C LEU A 78 13.08 -14.09 14.74
N SER A 79 14.24 -14.48 15.29
CA SER A 79 14.37 -15.61 16.21
C SER A 79 13.90 -15.27 17.63
N TYR A 80 13.86 -14.00 18.01
CA TYR A 80 13.53 -13.55 19.37
C TYR A 80 12.38 -12.55 19.42
N LEU A 81 11.48 -12.60 18.44
CA LEU A 81 10.30 -11.73 18.39
C LEU A 81 9.47 -11.85 19.66
N LYS A 82 9.23 -10.71 20.32
CA LYS A 82 8.32 -10.60 21.45
C LYS A 82 6.88 -10.52 20.97
N ASP A 83 5.95 -10.91 21.83
CA ASP A 83 4.51 -10.83 21.54
C ASP A 83 4.03 -9.42 21.18
N ASP A 84 4.57 -8.41 21.85
CA ASP A 84 4.25 -7.01 21.56
C ASP A 84 4.74 -6.59 20.17
N GLU A 85 5.91 -7.09 19.74
CA GLU A 85 6.43 -6.85 18.39
C GLU A 85 5.58 -7.54 17.32
N ILE A 86 5.14 -8.78 17.57
CA ILE A 86 4.21 -9.49 16.69
C ILE A 86 2.89 -8.71 16.58
N CYS A 87 2.33 -8.28 17.71
CA CYS A 87 1.11 -7.48 17.73
C CYS A 87 1.31 -6.17 16.95
N ASP A 88 2.44 -5.50 17.12
CA ASP A 88 2.72 -4.28 16.38
C ASP A 88 2.80 -4.54 14.88
N ILE A 89 3.52 -5.57 14.43
CA ILE A 89 3.60 -5.94 13.01
C ILE A 89 2.21 -6.20 12.42
N LEU A 90 1.32 -6.82 13.21
CA LEU A 90 -0.06 -7.08 12.79
C LEU A 90 -0.95 -5.83 12.77
N PHE A 91 -0.72 -4.86 13.66
CA PHE A 91 -1.72 -3.83 13.99
C PHE A 91 -1.24 -2.38 13.97
N LEU A 92 0.03 -2.10 13.70
CA LEU A 92 0.55 -0.77 13.40
C LEU A 92 0.71 -0.59 11.90
N GLU A 93 0.44 0.63 11.43
CA GLU A 93 0.77 1.03 10.07
C GLU A 93 2.28 0.98 9.86
N ARG A 94 2.73 0.66 8.63
CA ARG A 94 4.15 0.60 8.25
C ARG A 94 4.95 1.81 8.73
N GLY A 95 4.45 3.04 8.55
CA GLY A 95 5.16 4.24 9.00
C GLY A 95 5.32 4.34 10.52
N GLY A 96 4.42 3.73 11.30
CA GLY A 96 4.57 3.60 12.76
C GLY A 96 5.58 2.52 13.14
N LEU A 97 5.57 1.39 12.41
CA LEU A 97 6.55 0.31 12.59
C LEU A 97 7.98 0.77 12.32
N GLU A 98 8.20 1.46 11.21
CA GLU A 98 9.53 1.94 10.81
C GLU A 98 10.06 3.05 11.73
N LYS A 99 9.18 3.74 12.48
CA LYS A 99 9.59 4.67 13.54
C LYS A 99 9.96 3.97 14.84
N LYS A 100 9.34 2.81 15.11
CA LYS A 100 9.51 2.06 16.36
C LYS A 100 10.64 1.03 16.29
N TYR A 101 10.87 0.46 15.11
CA TYR A 101 11.79 -0.66 14.91
C TYR A 101 12.73 -0.38 13.73
N ASP A 102 13.99 -0.05 14.04
CA ASP A 102 15.00 0.24 13.01
C ASP A 102 15.20 -0.94 12.04
N TRP A 103 15.20 -2.18 12.53
CA TRP A 103 15.35 -3.35 11.66
C TRP A 103 14.20 -3.51 10.65
N ILE A 104 12.97 -3.10 11.02
CA ILE A 104 11.81 -3.09 10.09
C ILE A 104 11.98 -1.98 9.05
N LYS A 105 12.50 -0.82 9.45
CA LYS A 105 12.83 0.26 8.53
C LYS A 105 13.90 -0.15 7.52
N GLU A 106 14.95 -0.84 7.97
CA GLU A 106 16.00 -1.35 7.09
C GLU A 106 15.49 -2.42 6.12
N TYR A 107 14.65 -3.36 6.60
CA TYR A 107 13.92 -4.28 5.74
C TYR A 107 13.04 -3.54 4.71
N GLY A 108 12.29 -2.53 5.16
CA GLY A 108 11.42 -1.70 4.33
C GLY A 108 12.16 -0.98 3.21
N LYS A 109 13.37 -0.46 3.47
CA LYS A 109 14.22 0.16 2.45
C LYS A 109 14.65 -0.83 1.37
N LEU A 110 15.07 -2.04 1.76
CA LEU A 110 15.42 -3.10 0.79
C LEU A 110 14.20 -3.50 -0.07
N CYS A 111 13.03 -3.63 0.56
CA CYS A 111 11.77 -3.87 -0.15
C CYS A 111 11.43 -2.74 -1.12
N ASP A 112 11.55 -1.48 -0.70
CA ASP A 112 11.24 -0.33 -1.55
C ASP A 112 12.23 -0.20 -2.72
N PHE A 113 13.53 -0.44 -2.48
CA PHE A 113 14.55 -0.44 -3.52
C PHE A 113 14.22 -1.46 -4.63
N THR A 114 13.86 -2.69 -4.24
CA THR A 114 13.50 -3.75 -5.18
C THR A 114 12.15 -3.48 -5.86
N ALA A 115 11.14 -3.05 -5.11
CA ALA A 115 9.80 -2.77 -5.63
C ALA A 115 9.76 -1.64 -6.66
N PHE A 116 10.49 -0.55 -6.41
CA PHE A 116 10.43 0.65 -7.24
C PHE A 116 11.47 0.68 -8.36
N TYR A 117 12.43 -0.26 -8.39
CA TYR A 117 13.48 -0.30 -9.41
C TYR A 117 12.94 -0.28 -10.84
N SER A 118 12.01 -1.18 -11.16
CA SER A 118 11.47 -1.31 -12.52
C SER A 118 10.69 -0.07 -12.97
N LEU A 119 9.91 0.52 -12.06
CA LEU A 119 9.18 1.76 -12.31
C LEU A 119 10.15 2.93 -12.55
N PHE A 120 11.17 3.05 -11.70
CA PHE A 120 12.21 4.06 -11.84
C PHE A 120 12.98 3.92 -13.14
N VAL A 121 13.38 2.70 -13.54
CA VAL A 121 14.08 2.48 -14.82
C VAL A 121 13.20 2.86 -16.02
N LYS A 122 11.90 2.57 -15.96
CA LYS A 122 10.94 2.96 -17.01
C LYS A 122 10.85 4.49 -17.11
N GLU A 123 10.63 5.16 -15.98
CA GLU A 123 10.55 6.62 -15.89
C GLU A 123 11.85 7.29 -16.39
N LEU A 124 13.00 6.76 -15.94
CA LEU A 124 14.31 7.25 -16.30
C LEU A 124 14.56 7.18 -17.82
N LYS A 125 14.16 6.06 -18.46
CA LYS A 125 14.24 5.90 -19.93
C LYS A 125 13.29 6.82 -20.69
N SER A 126 12.16 7.17 -20.10
CA SER A 126 11.21 8.16 -20.64
C SER A 126 11.65 9.62 -20.40
N GLY A 127 12.81 9.84 -19.77
CA GLY A 127 13.36 11.17 -19.52
C GLY A 127 12.84 11.86 -18.25
N GLY A 128 12.14 11.13 -17.39
CA GLY A 128 11.80 11.55 -16.02
C GLY A 128 12.87 11.13 -15.01
N GLY A 129 12.81 11.65 -13.79
CA GLY A 129 13.82 11.39 -12.76
C GLY A 129 13.34 11.81 -11.37
N LEU A 130 14.06 11.35 -10.35
CA LEU A 130 13.78 11.65 -8.94
C LEU A 130 14.01 13.12 -8.60
N SER A 131 14.89 13.82 -9.32
CA SER A 131 15.17 15.24 -9.11
C SER A 131 14.08 16.19 -9.62
N GLY A 132 13.01 15.67 -10.24
CA GLY A 132 11.94 16.49 -10.83
C GLY A 132 12.35 17.24 -12.11
N GLY A 133 13.61 17.15 -12.53
CA GLY A 133 14.08 17.69 -13.81
C GLY A 133 13.75 16.74 -14.96
N LYS A 134 12.97 17.21 -15.94
CA LYS A 134 12.84 16.50 -17.22
C LYS A 134 14.15 16.62 -17.99
N ILE A 135 14.66 15.51 -18.53
CA ILE A 135 15.85 15.51 -19.42
C ILE A 135 15.68 16.47 -20.61
N GLY A 136 14.44 16.78 -21.00
CA GLY A 136 14.10 17.75 -22.04
C GLY A 136 14.66 19.16 -21.80
N GLY A 137 14.85 19.58 -20.55
CA GLY A 137 15.51 20.85 -20.23
C GLY A 137 17.03 20.84 -20.50
N ILE A 138 17.66 19.67 -20.40
CA ILE A 138 19.08 19.48 -20.72
C ILE A 138 19.25 19.41 -22.24
N ILE A 139 18.40 18.64 -22.94
CA ILE A 139 18.43 18.45 -24.40
C ILE A 139 18.17 19.78 -25.17
N GLY A 140 17.38 20.69 -24.61
CA GLY A 140 17.06 21.99 -25.22
C GLY A 140 18.19 23.05 -25.12
N SER A 141 19.17 22.83 -24.25
CA SER A 141 20.36 23.69 -24.20
C SER A 141 21.33 23.27 -25.32
N LYS A 142 21.63 24.17 -26.26
CA LYS A 142 22.54 23.95 -27.40
C LYS A 142 23.99 23.59 -26.99
N SER A 143 24.27 23.39 -25.70
CA SER A 143 25.58 23.14 -25.08
C SER A 143 25.71 21.78 -24.39
N SER A 144 24.65 20.98 -24.27
CA SER A 144 24.73 19.67 -23.58
C SER A 144 25.08 18.52 -24.56
N GLY A 145 26.38 18.32 -24.78
CA GLY A 145 26.86 17.15 -25.53
C GLY A 145 26.48 15.81 -24.87
N LYS A 146 26.76 14.68 -25.55
CA LYS A 146 26.55 13.29 -25.04
C LYS A 146 27.03 13.07 -23.59
N SER A 147 28.03 13.83 -23.13
CA SER A 147 28.56 13.83 -21.77
C SER A 147 27.54 14.31 -20.71
N GLY A 148 26.79 15.38 -20.98
CA GLY A 148 25.79 15.94 -20.06
C GLY A 148 24.64 14.97 -19.80
N ILE A 149 24.15 14.31 -20.86
CA ILE A 149 23.12 13.29 -20.78
C ILE A 149 23.59 12.10 -19.93
N LYS A 150 24.80 11.59 -20.18
CA LYS A 150 25.38 10.48 -19.41
C LYS A 150 25.55 10.84 -17.93
N SER A 151 25.95 12.08 -17.63
CA SER A 151 26.09 12.60 -16.27
C SER A 151 24.75 12.63 -15.54
N TRP A 152 23.70 13.15 -16.17
CA TRP A 152 22.36 13.18 -15.59
C TRP A 152 21.84 11.78 -15.24
N TYR A 153 21.95 10.83 -16.17
CA TYR A 153 21.56 9.44 -15.92
C TYR A 153 22.34 8.81 -14.74
N LYS A 154 23.62 9.13 -14.58
CA LYS A 154 24.42 8.69 -13.43
C LYS A 154 23.88 9.32 -12.14
N MET A 155 23.61 10.61 -12.14
CA MET A 155 23.08 11.35 -11.00
C MET A 155 21.74 10.78 -10.52
N GLU A 156 20.80 10.52 -11.44
CA GLU A 156 19.48 9.96 -11.10
C GLU A 156 19.58 8.55 -10.50
N ARG A 157 20.40 7.67 -11.07
CA ARG A 157 20.64 6.34 -10.49
C ARG A 157 21.27 6.43 -9.10
N LYS A 158 22.23 7.34 -8.92
CA LYS A 158 22.85 7.59 -7.61
C LYS A 158 21.82 8.08 -6.60
N ALA A 159 20.96 9.02 -6.99
CA ALA A 159 19.88 9.52 -6.15
C ALA A 159 18.90 8.41 -5.76
N PHE A 160 18.58 7.47 -6.66
CA PHE A 160 17.77 6.30 -6.35
C PHE A 160 18.43 5.38 -5.33
N ILE A 161 19.72 5.08 -5.50
CA ILE A 161 20.49 4.26 -4.53
C ILE A 161 20.49 4.94 -3.17
N ILE A 162 20.82 6.23 -3.11
CA ILE A 162 20.89 6.99 -1.85
C ILE A 162 19.52 7.07 -1.16
N LYS A 163 18.44 7.27 -1.92
CA LYS A 163 17.08 7.36 -1.40
C LYS A 163 16.67 6.11 -0.61
N PHE A 164 17.15 4.94 -1.04
CA PHE A 164 16.84 3.66 -0.40
C PHE A 164 18.07 3.03 0.29
N SER A 165 19.12 3.82 0.55
CA SER A 165 20.31 3.34 1.26
C SER A 165 19.94 2.96 2.69
N GLY A 166 20.51 1.85 3.13
CA GLY A 166 20.26 1.24 4.41
C GLY A 166 21.28 0.15 4.66
N GLU A 167 21.31 -0.41 5.85
CA GLU A 167 22.32 -1.37 6.29
C GLU A 167 22.48 -2.54 5.31
N GLU A 168 21.38 -3.07 4.80
CA GLU A 168 21.41 -4.19 3.85
C GLU A 168 22.05 -3.79 2.50
N LEU A 169 21.68 -2.64 1.95
CA LEU A 169 22.26 -2.18 0.68
C LEU A 169 23.73 -1.79 0.85
N ASP A 170 24.07 -1.15 1.97
CA ASP A 170 25.42 -0.73 2.30
C ASP A 170 26.34 -1.94 2.50
N ARG A 171 25.87 -3.01 3.16
CA ARG A 171 26.58 -4.29 3.28
C ARG A 171 26.83 -4.91 1.91
N LEU A 172 25.83 -4.96 1.02
CA LEU A 172 26.00 -5.49 -0.34
C LEU A 172 27.06 -4.73 -1.12
N MET A 173 27.09 -3.40 -1.01
CA MET A 173 28.11 -2.57 -1.67
C MET A 173 29.51 -2.78 -1.05
N ALA A 174 29.58 -2.90 0.29
CA ALA A 174 30.83 -3.10 1.02
C ALA A 174 31.50 -4.45 0.70
N VAL A 175 30.73 -5.53 0.50
CA VAL A 175 31.25 -6.86 0.11
C VAL A 175 32.03 -6.80 -1.21
N GLU A 176 31.61 -5.97 -2.16
CA GLU A 176 32.33 -5.77 -3.42
C GLU A 176 33.37 -4.62 -3.35
N GLY A 177 33.54 -3.97 -2.20
CA GLY A 177 34.41 -2.79 -2.05
C GLY A 177 33.99 -1.60 -2.91
N LYS A 178 32.71 -1.54 -3.32
CA LYS A 178 32.17 -0.52 -4.22
C LYS A 178 31.32 0.50 -3.46
N LYS A 179 31.16 1.69 -4.03
CA LYS A 179 30.28 2.73 -3.52
C LYS A 179 29.08 2.94 -4.46
N ALA A 180 28.10 3.70 -4.00
CA ALA A 180 26.92 4.06 -4.81
C ALA A 180 27.29 4.67 -6.18
N ASP A 181 28.38 5.43 -6.26
CA ASP A 181 28.87 6.01 -7.53
C ASP A 181 29.30 4.97 -8.57
N ASP A 182 29.87 3.86 -8.11
CA ASP A 182 30.33 2.75 -8.97
C ASP A 182 29.12 2.05 -9.57
N TYR A 183 28.12 1.77 -8.73
CA TYR A 183 26.85 1.18 -9.17
C TYR A 183 26.01 2.13 -10.04
N ALA A 184 26.06 3.43 -9.79
CA ALA A 184 25.35 4.43 -10.58
C ALA A 184 25.99 4.69 -11.97
N LYS A 185 27.22 4.23 -12.22
CA LYS A 185 28.01 4.53 -13.43
C LYS A 185 27.26 4.25 -14.73
N ASN A 186 26.53 3.14 -14.81
CA ASN A 186 25.72 2.75 -15.96
C ASN A 186 24.60 1.78 -15.54
N PHE A 187 23.69 1.46 -16.47
CA PHE A 187 22.57 0.54 -16.20
C PHE A 187 23.01 -0.90 -15.88
N SER A 188 24.16 -1.35 -16.37
CA SER A 188 24.67 -2.70 -16.08
C SER A 188 25.08 -2.82 -14.61
N GLU A 189 25.89 -1.89 -14.11
CA GLU A 189 26.27 -1.87 -12.69
C GLU A 189 25.03 -1.67 -11.79
N PHE A 190 24.14 -0.74 -12.14
CA PHE A 190 22.92 -0.50 -11.38
C PHE A 190 22.02 -1.76 -11.32
N GLY A 191 21.92 -2.47 -12.44
CA GLY A 191 21.22 -3.75 -12.53
C GLY A 191 21.89 -4.87 -11.73
N ARG A 192 23.22 -4.85 -11.54
CA ARG A 192 23.91 -5.81 -10.66
C ARG A 192 23.55 -5.57 -9.19
N LEU A 193 23.54 -4.31 -8.73
CA LEU A 193 23.11 -3.98 -7.38
C LEU A 193 21.65 -4.40 -7.14
N TYR A 194 20.77 -4.12 -8.11
CA TYR A 194 19.39 -4.59 -8.08
C TYR A 194 19.27 -6.11 -7.93
N LYS A 195 19.99 -6.88 -8.76
CA LYS A 195 19.99 -8.35 -8.66
C LYS A 195 20.53 -8.86 -7.31
N ALA A 196 21.55 -8.20 -6.76
CA ALA A 196 22.07 -8.54 -5.44
C ALA A 196 21.03 -8.26 -4.34
N ALA A 197 20.36 -7.11 -4.40
CA ALA A 197 19.27 -6.74 -3.49
C ALA A 197 18.08 -7.71 -3.60
N CYS A 198 17.69 -8.14 -4.80
CA CYS A 198 16.64 -9.16 -4.99
C CYS A 198 17.00 -10.48 -4.30
N ARG A 199 18.21 -11.00 -4.52
CA ARG A 199 18.65 -12.25 -3.86
C ARG A 199 18.65 -12.12 -2.34
N ARG A 200 19.15 -11.00 -1.82
CA ARG A 200 19.15 -10.74 -0.38
C ARG A 200 17.73 -10.66 0.19
N LEU A 201 16.82 -10.01 -0.54
CA LEU A 201 15.41 -9.94 -0.13
C LEU A 201 14.75 -11.32 -0.15
N GLU A 202 15.03 -12.15 -1.17
CA GLU A 202 14.54 -13.53 -1.24
C GLU A 202 15.01 -14.34 -0.03
N GLU A 203 16.30 -14.29 0.31
CA GLU A 203 16.86 -14.97 1.49
C GLU A 203 16.17 -14.55 2.79
N LEU A 204 15.93 -13.25 2.98
CA LEU A 204 15.23 -12.72 4.14
C LEU A 204 13.76 -13.17 4.14
N ASN A 205 13.08 -13.08 2.99
CA ASN A 205 11.68 -13.45 2.87
C ASN A 205 11.47 -14.95 3.12
N GLU A 206 12.40 -15.84 2.73
CA GLU A 206 12.33 -17.25 3.09
C GLU A 206 12.39 -17.50 4.60
N LYS A 207 13.15 -16.70 5.34
CA LYS A 207 13.19 -16.78 6.81
C LYS A 207 11.94 -16.19 7.44
N ILE A 208 11.48 -15.04 6.94
CA ILE A 208 10.26 -14.37 7.42
C ILE A 208 9.03 -15.25 7.18
N LYS A 209 8.93 -15.92 6.03
CA LYS A 209 7.84 -16.86 5.67
C LYS A 209 7.63 -17.95 6.72
N LYS A 210 8.67 -18.36 7.44
CA LYS A 210 8.57 -19.37 8.50
C LYS A 210 7.72 -18.91 9.68
N VAL A 211 7.53 -17.59 9.86
CA VAL A 211 6.80 -16.99 10.98
C VAL A 211 5.57 -16.22 10.47
N PHE A 212 5.74 -15.43 9.41
CA PHE A 212 4.70 -14.63 8.79
C PHE A 212 4.46 -15.12 7.37
N ALA A 213 3.49 -16.00 7.19
CA ALA A 213 3.00 -16.42 5.87
C ALA A 213 1.48 -16.24 5.78
N TYR A 214 1.03 -15.63 4.68
CA TYR A 214 -0.40 -15.48 4.40
C TYR A 214 -1.16 -16.81 4.39
N ASP A 215 -0.50 -17.90 4.00
CA ASP A 215 -1.08 -19.25 3.94
C ASP A 215 -1.37 -19.81 5.34
N TYR A 216 -0.80 -19.22 6.39
CA TYR A 216 -1.14 -19.49 7.79
C TYR A 216 -2.48 -18.87 8.22
N ILE A 217 -3.19 -18.19 7.32
CA ILE A 217 -4.54 -17.67 7.55
C ILE A 217 -5.57 -18.59 6.86
N PRO A 218 -6.15 -19.55 7.59
CA PRO A 218 -7.23 -20.40 7.12
C PRO A 218 -8.38 -19.64 6.43
N GLY A 219 -9.07 -20.32 5.51
CA GLY A 219 -10.16 -19.74 4.73
C GLY A 219 -11.32 -19.23 5.58
N ASP A 220 -11.64 -19.91 6.69
CA ASP A 220 -12.65 -19.50 7.65
C ASP A 220 -12.26 -18.24 8.41
N ILE A 221 -10.99 -18.10 8.80
CA ILE A 221 -10.47 -16.87 9.41
C ILE A 221 -10.47 -15.72 8.38
N ARG A 222 -10.07 -15.96 7.12
CA ARG A 222 -10.14 -14.94 6.06
C ARG A 222 -11.56 -14.47 5.83
N GLY A 223 -12.51 -15.40 5.71
CA GLY A 223 -13.93 -15.10 5.58
C GLY A 223 -14.51 -14.34 6.76
N GLY A 224 -14.16 -14.78 7.98
CA GLY A 224 -14.55 -14.10 9.21
C GLY A 224 -13.99 -12.69 9.30
N LEU A 225 -12.75 -12.48 8.83
CA LEU A 225 -12.14 -11.17 8.76
C LEU A 225 -12.92 -10.28 7.78
N VAL A 226 -13.16 -10.73 6.55
CA VAL A 226 -13.91 -9.96 5.54
C VAL A 226 -15.30 -9.56 6.05
N ARG A 227 -16.03 -10.48 6.68
CA ARG A 227 -17.33 -10.17 7.32
C ARG A 227 -17.22 -9.06 8.36
N LYS A 228 -16.17 -9.11 9.19
CA LYS A 228 -15.94 -8.12 10.23
C LYS A 228 -15.45 -6.77 9.71
N MET A 229 -14.79 -6.76 8.56
CA MET A 229 -14.37 -5.52 7.91
C MET A 229 -15.55 -4.75 7.31
N ASP A 230 -16.74 -5.34 7.15
CA ASP A 230 -17.95 -4.64 6.70
C ASP A 230 -17.77 -3.84 5.38
N VAL A 231 -16.87 -4.31 4.50
CA VAL A 231 -16.67 -3.75 3.16
C VAL A 231 -17.53 -4.56 2.19
N SER A 232 -18.73 -4.05 1.91
CA SER A 232 -19.70 -4.75 1.08
C SER A 232 -19.44 -4.60 -0.42
N VAL A 233 -18.85 -3.47 -0.84
CA VAL A 233 -18.53 -3.18 -2.23
C VAL A 233 -17.03 -2.95 -2.40
N CYS A 234 -16.47 -3.44 -3.50
CA CYS A 234 -15.05 -3.31 -3.81
C CYS A 234 -14.61 -1.84 -3.69
N PRO A 235 -13.68 -1.51 -2.80
CA PRO A 235 -13.27 -0.13 -2.60
C PRO A 235 -12.46 0.39 -3.79
N TYR A 236 -11.91 -0.51 -4.62
CA TYR A 236 -11.08 -0.11 -5.74
C TYR A 236 -11.85 0.44 -6.92
N CYS A 237 -12.96 -0.22 -7.26
CA CYS A 237 -13.75 0.12 -8.43
C CYS A 237 -15.19 0.51 -8.09
N ASN A 238 -15.68 0.35 -6.86
CA ASN A 238 -17.07 0.59 -6.47
C ASN A 238 -18.14 -0.07 -7.39
N ARG A 239 -17.80 -1.17 -8.09
CA ARG A 239 -18.65 -1.82 -9.11
C ARG A 239 -19.10 -3.23 -8.78
N GLN A 240 -18.49 -3.88 -7.78
CA GLN A 240 -18.76 -5.29 -7.48
C GLN A 240 -18.89 -5.51 -5.98
N TYR A 241 -19.86 -6.35 -5.58
CA TYR A 241 -19.99 -6.81 -4.22
C TYR A 241 -18.82 -7.72 -3.82
N ILE A 242 -18.37 -7.59 -2.57
CA ILE A 242 -17.44 -8.52 -1.92
C ILE A 242 -18.20 -9.60 -1.12
N GLN A 243 -19.51 -9.39 -0.95
CA GLN A 243 -20.49 -10.16 -0.20
C GLN A 243 -20.01 -11.55 0.28
N PRO A 244 -19.84 -11.71 1.60
CA PRO A 244 -19.78 -13.02 2.24
C PRO A 244 -21.07 -13.80 2.03
N PHE A 245 -20.97 -15.10 1.83
CA PHE A 245 -22.12 -15.99 1.71
C PHE A 245 -21.95 -17.22 2.60
N ASP A 246 -23.08 -17.76 3.07
CA ASP A 246 -23.07 -18.92 3.93
C ASP A 246 -23.20 -20.20 3.13
N ASP A 247 -22.12 -20.96 3.14
CA ASP A 247 -21.99 -22.27 2.52
C ASP A 247 -21.30 -23.27 3.47
N GLY A 248 -21.26 -22.94 4.77
CA GLY A 248 -20.47 -23.67 5.76
C GLY A 248 -18.95 -23.52 5.64
N ARG A 249 -18.43 -22.77 4.66
CA ARG A 249 -16.98 -22.58 4.42
C ARG A 249 -16.54 -21.13 4.54
N SER A 250 -17.42 -20.25 5.01
CA SER A 250 -17.12 -18.84 5.26
C SER A 250 -16.62 -18.08 4.01
N ARG A 251 -16.99 -18.49 2.80
CA ARG A 251 -16.52 -17.86 1.57
C ARG A 251 -17.17 -16.49 1.31
N TYR A 252 -16.60 -15.76 0.36
CA TYR A 252 -17.05 -14.42 -0.04
C TYR A 252 -16.72 -14.15 -1.52
N LEU A 253 -17.45 -13.20 -2.13
CA LEU A 253 -17.35 -12.87 -3.56
C LEU A 253 -16.20 -11.89 -3.83
N GLY A 254 -14.97 -12.30 -3.58
CA GLY A 254 -13.80 -11.44 -3.82
C GLY A 254 -12.49 -12.10 -3.41
N ASP A 255 -11.50 -11.25 -3.16
CA ASP A 255 -10.21 -11.60 -2.58
C ASP A 255 -9.89 -10.69 -1.39
N LEU A 256 -8.91 -11.11 -0.59
CA LEU A 256 -8.28 -10.27 0.42
C LEU A 256 -6.91 -9.89 -0.13
N ASP A 257 -6.82 -8.69 -0.70
CA ASP A 257 -5.63 -8.16 -1.36
C ASP A 257 -4.58 -7.66 -0.37
N HIS A 258 -3.32 -7.72 -0.79
CA HIS A 258 -2.17 -7.17 -0.10
C HIS A 258 -1.79 -5.81 -0.69
N LEU A 259 -2.00 -4.72 0.05
CA LEU A 259 -1.65 -3.35 -0.38
C LEU A 259 -0.17 -3.22 -0.79
N TYR A 260 0.70 -3.90 -0.05
CA TYR A 260 2.09 -4.17 -0.33
C TYR A 260 2.24 -5.65 -0.71
N LEU A 261 2.72 -5.93 -1.93
CA LEU A 261 2.85 -7.29 -2.47
C LEU A 261 3.57 -8.21 -1.48
N LYS A 262 2.93 -9.33 -1.11
CA LYS A 262 3.49 -10.27 -0.13
C LYS A 262 4.86 -10.84 -0.56
N ASP A 263 5.11 -10.99 -1.86
CA ASP A 263 6.36 -11.56 -2.37
C ASP A 263 7.57 -10.63 -2.16
N ILE A 264 7.31 -9.33 -2.04
CA ILE A 264 8.33 -8.31 -1.73
C ILE A 264 8.31 -8.02 -0.23
N TYR A 265 7.13 -7.73 0.32
CA TYR A 265 6.91 -7.26 1.68
C TYR A 265 6.37 -8.37 2.59
N GLN A 266 7.07 -9.49 2.63
CA GLN A 266 6.66 -10.71 3.34
C GLN A 266 6.34 -10.48 4.82
N LEU A 267 7.09 -9.60 5.50
CA LEU A 267 6.87 -9.29 6.92
C LEU A 267 5.46 -8.77 7.19
N PHE A 268 4.88 -8.06 6.21
CA PHE A 268 3.55 -7.47 6.33
C PHE A 268 2.46 -8.36 5.73
N SER A 269 2.77 -9.60 5.30
CA SER A 269 1.82 -10.48 4.58
C SER A 269 0.58 -10.87 5.39
N MET A 270 0.67 -10.85 6.73
CA MET A 270 -0.43 -11.11 7.65
C MET A 270 -0.91 -9.86 8.38
N SER A 271 -0.29 -8.70 8.11
CA SER A 271 -0.63 -7.45 8.79
C SER A 271 -2.04 -7.03 8.43
N LEU A 272 -2.86 -6.72 9.42
CA LEU A 272 -4.20 -6.20 9.18
C LEU A 272 -4.13 -4.89 8.40
N TRP A 273 -3.03 -4.13 8.53
CA TRP A 273 -2.77 -2.91 7.75
C TRP A 273 -2.51 -3.16 6.27
N ASN A 274 -2.05 -4.35 5.92
CA ASN A 274 -1.74 -4.73 4.55
C ASN A 274 -2.91 -5.43 3.84
N LEU A 275 -3.94 -5.86 4.57
CA LEU A 275 -5.05 -6.65 4.01
C LEU A 275 -6.26 -5.76 3.67
N MET A 276 -6.81 -5.93 2.46
CA MET A 276 -7.97 -5.19 1.95
C MET A 276 -8.93 -6.10 1.14
N PRO A 277 -10.21 -6.24 1.54
CA PRO A 277 -11.20 -6.93 0.73
C PRO A 277 -11.42 -6.17 -0.59
N CYS A 278 -11.35 -6.87 -1.70
CA CYS A 278 -11.61 -6.29 -3.02
C CYS A 278 -12.08 -7.36 -4.01
N CYS A 279 -12.56 -6.93 -5.18
CA CYS A 279 -13.06 -7.87 -6.17
C CYS A 279 -11.91 -8.54 -6.94
N LYS A 280 -12.16 -9.75 -7.43
CA LYS A 280 -11.16 -10.55 -8.16
C LYS A 280 -10.56 -9.81 -9.36
N PRO A 281 -11.32 -9.11 -10.23
CA PRO A 281 -10.72 -8.38 -11.34
C PRO A 281 -9.73 -7.30 -10.88
N CYS A 282 -10.06 -6.53 -9.85
CA CYS A 282 -9.15 -5.51 -9.36
C CYS A 282 -7.88 -6.10 -8.75
N ASN A 283 -7.98 -7.21 -8.00
CA ASN A 283 -6.82 -7.87 -7.42
C ASN A 283 -5.98 -8.63 -8.47
N GLN A 284 -6.62 -9.56 -9.17
CA GLN A 284 -5.93 -10.60 -9.96
C GLN A 284 -5.58 -10.16 -11.38
N ILE A 285 -6.31 -9.19 -11.95
CA ILE A 285 -6.09 -8.72 -13.33
C ILE A 285 -5.41 -7.37 -13.33
N PHE A 286 -5.98 -6.39 -12.63
CA PHE A 286 -5.53 -5.00 -12.69
C PHE A 286 -4.31 -4.71 -11.81
N LYS A 287 -4.39 -5.04 -10.52
CA LYS A 287 -3.27 -4.82 -9.59
C LYS A 287 -2.17 -5.87 -9.82
N TRP A 288 -2.52 -7.15 -9.81
CA TRP A 288 -1.61 -8.28 -9.99
C TRP A 288 -0.31 -8.10 -9.20
N THR A 289 0.84 -7.98 -9.88
CA THR A 289 2.16 -7.74 -9.27
C THR A 289 2.64 -6.29 -9.37
N SER A 290 1.74 -5.33 -9.56
CA SER A 290 2.09 -3.92 -9.68
C SER A 290 2.55 -3.34 -8.34
N THR A 291 3.66 -2.61 -8.37
CA THR A 291 4.24 -1.90 -7.22
C THR A 291 3.93 -0.40 -7.22
N LYS A 292 3.09 0.08 -8.15
CA LYS A 292 2.75 1.51 -8.22
C LYS A 292 2.14 1.98 -6.91
N LYS A 293 2.54 3.16 -6.46
CA LYS A 293 1.97 3.79 -5.27
C LYS A 293 0.55 4.26 -5.57
N ILE A 294 -0.41 3.67 -4.88
CA ILE A 294 -1.82 4.03 -5.00
C ILE A 294 -2.31 4.72 -3.73
N LEU A 295 -3.49 5.34 -3.82
CA LEU A 295 -4.22 5.82 -2.65
C LEU A 295 -4.94 4.63 -2.02
N PHE A 296 -4.54 4.25 -0.80
CA PHE A 296 -5.14 3.13 -0.10
C PHE A 296 -6.51 3.50 0.48
N PRO A 297 -7.55 2.65 0.30
CA PRO A 297 -8.86 2.88 0.91
C PRO A 297 -8.83 2.97 2.44
N THR A 298 -7.80 2.41 3.09
CA THR A 298 -7.63 2.50 4.55
C THR A 298 -7.21 3.88 5.03
N ILE A 299 -6.66 4.69 4.12
CA ILE A 299 -6.15 6.04 4.42
C ILE A 299 -7.16 7.07 3.91
N ARG A 300 -7.59 6.95 2.64
CA ARG A 300 -8.46 7.94 2.00
C ARG A 300 -9.23 7.40 0.79
N GLY A 301 -10.46 7.89 0.63
CA GLY A 301 -11.28 7.83 -0.60
C GLY A 301 -10.82 8.80 -1.70
N PHE A 302 -11.48 8.78 -2.85
CA PHE A 302 -11.31 9.85 -3.85
C PHE A 302 -11.97 11.15 -3.36
N ASN A 303 -13.17 11.05 -2.77
CA ASN A 303 -13.95 12.19 -2.25
C ASN A 303 -13.93 13.35 -3.28
N ASP A 304 -13.76 14.59 -2.82
CA ASP A 304 -13.63 15.76 -3.69
C ASP A 304 -12.26 15.88 -4.38
N SER A 305 -11.27 15.06 -4.03
CA SER A 305 -9.96 15.11 -4.70
C SER A 305 -10.02 14.58 -6.13
N CYS A 306 -11.00 13.72 -6.44
CA CYS A 306 -11.21 13.18 -7.78
C CYS A 306 -12.68 12.87 -8.04
N ILE A 307 -13.19 13.42 -9.14
CA ILE A 307 -14.61 13.42 -9.49
C ILE A 307 -14.76 12.78 -10.87
N LEU A 308 -15.78 11.95 -11.06
CA LEU A 308 -16.19 11.49 -12.37
C LEU A 308 -16.90 12.62 -13.12
N THR A 309 -16.33 13.02 -14.25
CA THR A 309 -16.86 14.09 -15.10
C THR A 309 -17.36 13.55 -16.43
N LEU A 310 -18.36 14.22 -16.98
CA LEU A 310 -18.97 13.94 -18.26
C LEU A 310 -18.58 15.04 -19.26
N ASP A 311 -18.09 14.62 -20.41
CA ASP A 311 -17.88 15.49 -21.56
C ASP A 311 -19.01 15.25 -22.57
N TYR A 312 -19.92 16.22 -22.69
CA TYR A 312 -21.13 16.11 -23.50
C TYR A 312 -20.90 16.58 -24.94
N GLU A 313 -21.24 15.74 -25.92
CA GLU A 313 -21.15 16.13 -27.33
C GLU A 313 -22.34 17.02 -27.77
N ASN A 314 -23.45 17.03 -27.01
CA ASN A 314 -24.63 17.85 -27.27
C ASN A 314 -25.48 18.05 -26.00
N THR A 315 -26.44 18.99 -26.06
CA THR A 315 -27.34 19.32 -24.94
C THR A 315 -28.36 18.22 -24.63
N GLU A 316 -28.77 17.42 -25.61
CA GLU A 316 -29.68 16.29 -25.37
C GLU A 316 -29.03 15.22 -24.48
N ALA A 317 -27.72 15.05 -24.59
CA ALA A 317 -26.94 14.14 -23.76
C ALA A 317 -26.98 14.55 -22.28
N SER A 318 -26.86 15.85 -21.97
CA SER A 318 -26.91 16.34 -20.58
C SER A 318 -28.31 16.24 -19.96
N ALA A 319 -29.36 16.20 -20.77
CA ALA A 319 -30.73 15.88 -20.35
C ALA A 319 -31.02 14.37 -20.28
N GLY A 320 -30.01 13.51 -20.49
CA GLY A 320 -30.17 12.05 -20.47
C GLY A 320 -31.01 11.48 -21.62
N ARG A 321 -31.08 12.18 -22.76
CA ARG A 321 -31.87 11.72 -23.93
C ARG A 321 -31.08 10.77 -24.85
N ASN A 322 -29.76 10.79 -24.80
CA ASN A 322 -28.87 9.91 -25.55
C ASN A 322 -27.55 9.68 -24.79
N MET A 323 -26.66 8.82 -25.32
CA MET A 323 -25.36 8.48 -24.72
C MET A 323 -24.15 9.18 -25.39
N LYS A 324 -24.37 10.32 -26.07
CA LYS A 324 -23.29 11.08 -26.74
C LYS A 324 -22.51 11.93 -25.73
N PHE A 325 -21.87 11.25 -24.79
CA PHE A 325 -20.98 11.82 -23.80
C PHE A 325 -19.89 10.81 -23.45
N ASN A 326 -18.74 11.28 -22.99
CA ASN A 326 -17.65 10.42 -22.48
C ASN A 326 -17.41 10.66 -21.00
N LEU A 327 -16.91 9.63 -20.32
CA LEU A 327 -16.65 9.65 -18.88
C LEU A 327 -15.16 9.76 -18.59
N GLU A 328 -14.78 10.59 -17.62
CA GLU A 328 -13.40 10.70 -17.17
C GLU A 328 -13.32 11.03 -15.68
N TRP A 329 -12.54 10.24 -14.93
CA TRP A 329 -12.15 10.58 -13.57
C TRP A 329 -11.10 11.71 -13.60
N LYS A 330 -11.51 12.91 -13.18
CA LYS A 330 -10.65 14.09 -13.15
C LYS A 330 -10.18 14.40 -11.73
N ILE A 331 -8.87 14.57 -11.59
CA ILE A 331 -8.26 15.01 -10.33
C ILE A 331 -8.49 16.51 -10.20
N GLN A 332 -9.03 16.95 -9.06
CA GLN A 332 -9.29 18.36 -8.82
C GLN A 332 -7.98 19.14 -8.65
N PRO A 333 -7.94 20.43 -9.00
CA PRO A 333 -6.74 21.25 -8.81
C PRO A 333 -6.38 21.40 -7.32
N GLY A 334 -5.12 21.74 -7.04
CA GLY A 334 -4.64 22.04 -5.68
C GLY A 334 -4.37 20.81 -4.80
N GLN A 335 -4.45 19.58 -5.32
CA GLN A 335 -4.05 18.40 -4.56
C GLN A 335 -2.53 18.39 -4.34
N PRO A 336 -2.05 17.92 -3.18
CA PRO A 336 -0.63 17.67 -2.97
C PRO A 336 -0.09 16.69 -4.02
N ARG A 337 1.14 16.92 -4.51
CA ARG A 337 1.74 16.13 -5.60
C ARG A 337 1.71 14.61 -5.37
N ASP A 338 2.00 14.15 -4.15
CA ASP A 338 1.95 12.71 -3.80
C ASP A 338 0.53 12.14 -3.88
N ILE A 339 -0.48 12.92 -3.47
CA ILE A 339 -1.89 12.51 -3.55
C ILE A 339 -2.35 12.45 -5.01
N GLU A 340 -2.00 13.47 -5.80
CA GLU A 340 -2.30 13.52 -7.23
C GLU A 340 -1.68 12.33 -7.97
N GLU A 341 -0.41 12.01 -7.71
CA GLU A 341 0.27 10.85 -8.30
C GLU A 341 -0.42 9.53 -7.92
N ARG A 342 -0.78 9.36 -6.65
CA ARG A 342 -1.48 8.17 -6.16
C ARG A 342 -2.84 7.99 -6.83
N ILE A 343 -3.64 9.04 -6.92
CA ILE A 343 -4.95 9.00 -7.59
C ILE A 343 -4.78 8.68 -9.08
N ARG A 344 -3.80 9.28 -9.75
CA ARG A 344 -3.50 8.95 -11.15
C ARG A 344 -3.13 7.47 -11.31
N ASN A 345 -2.29 6.95 -10.42
CA ASN A 345 -1.93 5.54 -10.40
C ASN A 345 -3.15 4.64 -10.12
N ASN A 346 -4.11 5.07 -9.29
CA ASN A 346 -5.37 4.35 -9.12
C ASN A 346 -6.17 4.26 -10.43
N ILE A 347 -6.39 5.42 -11.09
CA ILE A 347 -7.16 5.50 -12.33
C ILE A 347 -6.53 4.61 -13.40
N GLU A 348 -5.21 4.69 -13.57
CA GLU A 348 -4.47 3.89 -14.56
C GLU A 348 -4.43 2.40 -14.19
N MET A 349 -4.10 2.06 -12.93
CA MET A 349 -3.96 0.67 -12.49
C MET A 349 -5.27 -0.09 -12.65
N PHE A 350 -6.38 0.49 -12.20
CA PHE A 350 -7.70 -0.15 -12.23
C PHE A 350 -8.50 0.17 -13.50
N ARG A 351 -7.87 0.83 -14.48
CA ARG A 351 -8.47 1.19 -15.78
C ARG A 351 -9.83 1.89 -15.61
N LEU A 352 -9.92 2.79 -14.63
CA LEU A 352 -11.20 3.35 -14.19
C LEU A 352 -11.88 4.12 -15.33
N ASN A 353 -11.13 4.88 -16.13
CA ASN A 353 -11.71 5.62 -17.25
C ASN A 353 -12.32 4.70 -18.31
N GLU A 354 -11.72 3.53 -18.55
CA GLU A 354 -12.22 2.57 -19.54
C GLU A 354 -13.38 1.73 -19.01
N ILE A 355 -13.25 1.15 -17.82
CA ILE A 355 -14.30 0.25 -17.29
C ILE A 355 -15.59 1.01 -16.96
N TYR A 356 -15.50 2.31 -16.65
CA TYR A 356 -16.69 3.12 -16.40
C TYR A 356 -17.45 3.51 -17.67
N GLN A 357 -16.85 3.44 -18.87
CA GLN A 357 -17.59 3.66 -20.13
C GLN A 357 -18.74 2.67 -20.31
N TYR A 358 -18.68 1.49 -19.69
CA TYR A 358 -19.77 0.50 -19.73
C TYR A 358 -21.04 0.96 -19.00
N HIS A 359 -20.96 2.00 -18.16
CA HIS A 359 -22.08 2.53 -17.37
C HIS A 359 -22.79 3.73 -18.04
N LYS A 360 -22.54 4.01 -19.33
CA LYS A 360 -23.21 5.13 -20.03
C LYS A 360 -24.73 5.01 -20.03
N GLU A 361 -25.28 3.80 -20.11
CA GLU A 361 -26.73 3.59 -20.07
C GLU A 361 -27.30 3.92 -18.68
N ASP A 362 -26.65 3.45 -17.59
CA ASP A 362 -27.02 3.77 -16.21
C ASP A 362 -26.96 5.28 -15.96
N ILE A 363 -25.91 5.94 -16.44
CA ILE A 363 -25.69 7.38 -16.29
C ILE A 363 -26.72 8.19 -17.08
N LYS A 364 -27.07 7.75 -18.30
CA LYS A 364 -28.13 8.39 -19.09
C LYS A 364 -29.45 8.39 -18.32
N GLU A 365 -29.81 7.28 -17.66
CA GLU A 365 -31.01 7.21 -16.83
C GLU A 365 -30.93 8.18 -15.63
N ILE A 366 -29.79 8.22 -14.94
CA ILE A 366 -29.56 9.15 -13.82
C ILE A 366 -29.72 10.62 -14.27
N LEU A 367 -29.13 10.99 -15.41
CA LEU A 367 -29.24 12.33 -15.98
C LEU A 367 -30.68 12.67 -16.37
N TRP A 368 -31.40 11.73 -16.99
CA TRP A 368 -32.79 11.92 -17.36
C TRP A 368 -33.66 12.14 -16.12
N LYS A 369 -33.47 11.34 -15.07
CA LYS A 369 -34.17 11.52 -13.78
C LYS A 369 -33.83 12.89 -13.18
N ARG A 370 -32.55 13.24 -13.09
CA ARG A 370 -32.12 14.54 -12.57
C ARG A 370 -32.75 15.71 -13.34
N PHE A 371 -32.78 15.64 -14.67
CA PHE A 371 -33.35 16.68 -15.52
C PHE A 371 -34.85 16.85 -15.26
N ASN A 372 -35.62 15.75 -15.30
CA ASN A 372 -37.08 15.81 -15.19
C ASN A 372 -37.56 16.04 -13.74
N ILE A 373 -36.82 15.55 -12.75
CA ILE A 373 -37.17 15.63 -11.32
C ILE A 373 -36.63 16.94 -10.70
N SER A 374 -35.98 17.80 -11.49
CA SER A 374 -35.61 19.13 -11.03
C SER A 374 -36.82 20.07 -10.91
N GLY A 375 -36.71 21.09 -10.05
CA GLY A 375 -37.67 22.19 -9.98
C GLY A 375 -39.06 21.83 -9.44
N ALA A 376 -40.12 22.34 -10.07
CA ALA A 376 -41.49 22.26 -9.57
C ALA A 376 -42.06 20.83 -9.61
N TYR A 377 -41.70 20.06 -10.64
CA TYR A 377 -42.12 18.67 -10.79
C TYR A 377 -41.50 17.76 -9.71
N GLY A 378 -40.22 17.96 -9.40
CA GLY A 378 -39.57 17.31 -8.25
C GLY A 378 -40.29 17.54 -6.94
N ARG A 379 -40.62 18.81 -6.64
CA ARG A 379 -41.39 19.15 -5.43
C ARG A 379 -42.76 18.49 -5.41
N TYR A 380 -43.43 18.38 -6.55
CA TYR A 380 -44.71 17.68 -6.67
C TYR A 380 -44.54 16.17 -6.43
N LEU A 381 -43.55 15.54 -7.07
CA LEU A 381 -43.26 14.11 -6.92
C LEU A 381 -42.89 13.78 -5.47
N SER A 382 -42.02 14.57 -4.84
CA SER A 382 -41.67 14.42 -3.43
C SER A 382 -42.91 14.54 -2.54
N ARG A 383 -43.79 15.53 -2.75
CA ARG A 383 -45.06 15.65 -1.99
C ARG A 383 -45.96 14.44 -2.19
N LEU A 384 -46.00 13.86 -3.38
CA LEU A 384 -46.84 12.71 -3.70
C LEU A 384 -46.28 11.42 -3.06
N LEU A 385 -44.97 11.22 -3.08
CA LEU A 385 -44.28 10.10 -2.44
C LEU A 385 -44.31 10.17 -0.90
N THR A 386 -44.27 11.38 -0.34
CA THR A 386 -44.27 11.63 1.12
C THR A 386 -45.66 11.81 1.71
N LYS A 387 -46.73 11.70 0.91
CA LYS A 387 -48.10 11.89 1.39
C LYS A 387 -48.48 10.74 2.33
N GLY A 388 -48.34 10.98 3.63
CA GLY A 388 -48.61 10.00 4.69
C GLY A 388 -47.37 9.21 5.17
N LEU A 389 -46.19 9.45 4.59
CA LEU A 389 -44.93 8.81 4.97
C LEU A 389 -43.83 9.86 5.09
N VAL A 390 -43.27 10.02 6.29
CA VAL A 390 -42.08 10.85 6.49
C VAL A 390 -40.88 10.05 5.99
N MET A 391 -40.24 10.51 4.90
CA MET A 391 -39.06 9.87 4.31
C MET A 391 -37.86 10.80 4.41
N SER A 392 -36.72 10.25 4.82
CA SER A 392 -35.43 10.94 4.82
C SER A 392 -34.95 11.25 3.39
N GLU A 393 -34.01 12.19 3.26
CA GLU A 393 -33.39 12.49 1.97
C GLU A 393 -32.68 11.27 1.36
N GLU A 394 -32.03 10.44 2.18
CA GLU A 394 -31.39 9.20 1.71
C GLU A 394 -32.40 8.21 1.13
N GLU A 395 -33.55 8.02 1.77
CA GLU A 395 -34.59 7.12 1.25
C GLU A 395 -35.18 7.63 -0.07
N GLN A 396 -35.39 8.94 -0.19
CA GLN A 396 -35.82 9.56 -1.44
C GLN A 396 -34.77 9.35 -2.54
N ASN A 397 -33.50 9.57 -2.24
CA ASN A 397 -32.40 9.34 -3.18
C ASN A 397 -32.30 7.88 -3.61
N ARG A 398 -32.52 6.92 -2.71
CA ARG A 398 -32.54 5.48 -3.05
C ARG A 398 -33.65 5.16 -4.05
N ILE A 399 -34.83 5.74 -3.89
CA ILE A 399 -35.94 5.56 -4.84
C ILE A 399 -35.58 6.15 -6.21
N LEU A 400 -35.04 7.36 -6.22
CA LEU A 400 -34.76 8.08 -7.45
C LEU A 400 -33.56 7.49 -8.20
N TYR A 401 -32.43 7.38 -7.51
CA TYR A 401 -31.12 7.11 -8.12
C TYR A 401 -30.55 5.74 -7.76
N GLY A 402 -31.28 4.92 -6.99
CA GLY A 402 -30.81 3.59 -6.56
C GLY A 402 -29.73 3.62 -5.48
N THR A 403 -29.34 4.81 -4.99
CA THR A 403 -28.28 5.00 -3.98
C THR A 403 -28.68 6.12 -3.02
N SER A 404 -28.09 6.15 -1.83
CA SER A 404 -28.36 7.19 -0.83
C SER A 404 -27.86 8.58 -1.22
N LEU A 405 -26.92 8.66 -2.18
CA LEU A 405 -26.09 9.84 -2.44
C LEU A 405 -25.34 10.35 -1.20
N SER A 406 -25.06 9.45 -0.25
CA SER A 406 -24.30 9.75 0.96
C SER A 406 -22.87 9.24 0.82
N GLU A 407 -21.90 10.10 1.09
CA GLU A 407 -20.48 9.72 1.01
C GLU A 407 -20.17 8.54 1.93
N GLU A 408 -20.76 8.49 3.12
CA GLU A 408 -20.55 7.41 4.10
C GLU A 408 -20.92 6.03 3.56
N ASN A 409 -21.83 5.98 2.58
CA ASN A 409 -22.34 4.74 2.00
C ASN A 409 -21.61 4.31 0.73
N PHE A 410 -20.60 5.03 0.24
CA PHE A 410 -19.90 4.59 -0.98
C PHE A 410 -19.21 3.22 -0.83
N GLY A 411 -18.81 2.82 0.38
CA GLY A 411 -18.26 1.47 0.63
C GLY A 411 -19.32 0.36 0.70
N LYS A 412 -20.60 0.74 0.73
CA LYS A 412 -21.73 -0.16 0.98
C LYS A 412 -22.65 -0.33 -0.23
N GLU A 413 -22.66 0.65 -1.13
CA GLU A 413 -23.58 0.71 -2.27
C GLU A 413 -22.81 0.65 -3.61
N LEU A 414 -23.33 -0.15 -4.54
CA LEU A 414 -22.77 -0.23 -5.89
C LEU A 414 -22.91 1.12 -6.59
N LEU A 415 -21.85 1.50 -7.31
CA LEU A 415 -21.79 2.69 -8.15
C LEU A 415 -22.08 4.01 -7.40
N ALA A 416 -22.14 4.01 -6.07
CA ALA A 416 -22.59 5.15 -5.30
C ALA A 416 -21.74 6.41 -5.52
N LYS A 417 -20.41 6.31 -5.66
CA LYS A 417 -19.59 7.48 -6.00
C LYS A 417 -19.87 7.98 -7.42
N MET A 418 -20.06 7.07 -8.38
CA MET A 418 -20.38 7.43 -9.77
C MET A 418 -21.72 8.17 -9.82
N THR A 419 -22.75 7.61 -9.19
CA THR A 419 -24.08 8.21 -9.11
C THR A 419 -24.05 9.55 -8.39
N TYR A 420 -23.31 9.64 -7.28
CA TYR A 420 -23.08 10.90 -6.57
C TYR A 420 -22.47 11.97 -7.47
N ASP A 421 -21.38 11.64 -8.17
CA ASP A 421 -20.68 12.59 -9.04
C ASP A 421 -21.56 13.04 -10.21
N VAL A 422 -22.31 12.13 -10.81
CA VAL A 422 -23.25 12.46 -11.90
C VAL A 422 -24.36 13.38 -11.41
N VAL A 423 -24.89 13.17 -10.19
CA VAL A 423 -26.00 13.99 -9.69
C VAL A 423 -25.54 15.35 -9.18
N LYS A 424 -24.39 15.41 -8.51
CA LYS A 424 -23.90 16.61 -7.79
C LYS A 424 -22.93 17.48 -8.59
N HIS A 425 -22.22 16.91 -9.58
CA HIS A 425 -21.12 17.61 -10.28
C HIS A 425 -21.27 17.69 -11.81
N ASN A 426 -22.24 17.01 -12.40
CA ASN A 426 -22.55 17.03 -13.84
C ASN A 426 -24.02 17.42 -14.01
#